data_AF-A0A3B9JZ63-F1
#
_entry.id   AF-A0A3B9JZ63-F1
#
_cell.length_a   1.000
_cell.length_b   1.000
_cell.length_c   1.000
_cell.angle_alpha   90.00
_cell.angle_beta   90.00
_cell.angle_gamma   90.00
#
_symmetry.space_group_name_H-M   'P 1'
#
loop_
_entity.id
_entity.type
_entity.pdbx_description
1 polymer ?
#
loop_
_entity_poly.entity_id
_entity_poly.type
_entity_poly.pdbx_seq_one_letter_code
_entity_poly.pdbx_strand_id
1 'polypeptide(L)' 'MANIAKNNSASSCWAAISGKAYDLTAWISRHPGGAGAIVSICGTDATSVFQGKHGGQSGPASSLSAYLLGDVGS' A
#
# COMPACT_ATOMS: atom_id res chain seq x y z
N MET A 1 5.56 -13.26 -9.25
CA MET A 1 5.09 -13.06 -7.85
C MET A 1 5.99 -12.13 -7.04
N ALA A 2 5.56 -10.87 -6.84
CA ALA A 2 6.14 -9.98 -5.84
C ALA A 2 5.92 -10.56 -4.43
N ASN A 3 6.97 -10.81 -3.65
CA ASN A 3 6.86 -11.35 -2.29
C ASN A 3 6.41 -10.25 -1.32
N ILE A 4 5.14 -9.85 -1.39
CA ILE A 4 4.54 -8.81 -0.52
C ILE A 4 4.84 -9.14 0.95
N ALA A 5 4.56 -10.36 1.40
CA ALA A 5 4.78 -10.80 2.78
C ALA A 5 6.23 -10.67 3.29
N LYS A 6 7.24 -10.62 2.40
CA LYS A 6 8.65 -10.40 2.79
C LYS A 6 8.99 -8.93 3.01
N ASN A 7 8.16 -8.03 2.51
CA ASN A 7 8.30 -6.58 2.61
C ASN A 7 7.30 -6.05 3.64
N ASN A 8 7.52 -6.46 4.90
CA ASN A 8 6.60 -6.28 6.02
C ASN A 8 7.13 -5.33 7.10
N SER A 9 8.06 -4.44 6.76
CA SER A 9 8.70 -3.51 7.71
C SER A 9 8.73 -2.08 7.17
N ALA A 10 8.95 -1.09 8.04
CA ALA A 10 9.02 0.30 7.62
C ALA A 10 10.18 0.61 6.64
N SER A 11 11.25 -0.19 6.66
CA SER A 11 12.38 -0.06 5.74
C SER A 11 12.19 -0.81 4.42
N SER A 12 11.18 -1.67 4.32
CA SER A 12 10.80 -2.43 3.13
C SER A 12 9.32 -2.76 3.23
N CYS A 13 8.46 -1.84 2.79
CA CYS A 13 7.02 -1.89 3.02
C CYS A 13 6.26 -2.03 1.72
N TRP A 14 5.77 -3.23 1.41
CA TRP A 14 4.88 -3.44 0.27
C TRP A 14 3.50 -3.84 0.74
N ALA A 15 2.46 -3.45 -0.01
CA ALA A 15 1.09 -3.89 0.26
C ALA A 15 0.36 -4.17 -1.06
N ALA A 16 -0.57 -5.13 -1.02
CA ALA A 16 -1.55 -5.30 -2.08
C ALA A 16 -2.77 -4.41 -1.82
N ILE A 17 -3.23 -3.69 -2.83
CA ILE A 17 -4.49 -2.94 -2.80
C ILE A 17 -5.19 -3.18 -4.14
N SER A 18 -6.40 -3.76 -4.08
CA SER A 18 -7.24 -4.05 -5.25
C SER A 18 -6.52 -4.83 -6.35
N GLY A 19 -5.79 -5.89 -5.97
CA GLY A 19 -5.07 -6.76 -6.90
C GLY A 19 -3.74 -6.20 -7.43
N LYS A 20 -3.30 -5.02 -6.97
CA LYS A 20 -2.03 -4.39 -7.36
C LYS A 20 -1.07 -4.31 -6.18
N ALA A 21 0.20 -4.60 -6.41
CA ALA A 21 1.26 -4.47 -5.42
C ALA A 21 1.89 -3.06 -5.50
N TYR A 22 2.17 -2.45 -4.35
CA TYR A 22 2.80 -1.14 -4.26
C TYR A 22 3.99 -1.17 -3.30
N ASP A 23 5.08 -0.47 -3.65
CA ASP A 23 6.17 -0.17 -2.72
C ASP A 23 5.89 1.15 -1.98
N LEU A 24 5.37 1.02 -0.77
CA LEU A 24 4.96 2.14 0.06
C LEU A 24 6.10 2.68 0.94
N THR A 25 7.33 2.16 0.83
CA THR A 25 8.45 2.53 1.71
C THR A 25 8.67 4.03 1.76
N ALA A 26 8.75 4.68 0.60
CA ALA A 26 8.89 6.15 0.52
C ALA A 26 7.58 6.91 0.80
N TRP A 27 6.43 6.23 0.76
CA TRP A 27 5.12 6.85 1.02
C TRP A 27 4.82 7.01 2.51
N ILE A 28 5.43 6.19 3.38
CA ILE A 28 5.23 6.21 4.84
C ILE A 28 5.32 7.63 5.41
N SER A 29 6.36 8.39 5.08
CA SER A 29 6.58 9.75 5.61
C SER A 29 5.72 10.83 4.97
N ARG A 30 5.07 10.52 3.85
CA ARG A 30 4.29 11.46 3.04
C ARG A 30 2.78 11.26 3.19
N HIS A 31 2.37 10.17 3.84
CA HIS A 31 0.97 9.81 3.99
C HIS A 31 0.23 10.79 4.94
N PRO A 32 -0.81 11.50 4.48
CA PRO A 32 -1.54 12.46 5.32
C PRO A 32 -2.22 11.84 6.55
N GLY A 33 -2.61 10.55 6.48
CA GLY A 33 -3.17 9.81 7.61
C GLY A 33 -2.13 9.34 8.64
N GLY A 34 -0.87 9.73 8.47
CA GLY A 34 0.25 9.39 9.35
C GLY A 34 0.97 8.10 8.94
N ALA A 35 2.25 8.03 9.32
CA ALA A 35 3.15 6.92 9.01
C ALA A 35 2.66 5.57 9.57
N GLY A 36 2.12 5.56 10.79
CA GLY A 36 1.66 4.33 11.45
C GLY A 36 0.56 3.60 10.67
N ALA A 37 -0.27 4.31 9.91
CA ALA A 37 -1.32 3.72 9.08
C ALA A 37 -0.77 2.95 7.86
N ILE A 38 0.42 3.32 7.37
CA ILE A 38 1.10 2.59 6.29
C ILE A 38 1.93 1.45 6.87
N VAL A 39 2.64 1.70 7.98
CA VAL A 39 3.46 0.67 8.64
C VAL A 39 2.61 -0.54 9.07
N SER A 40 1.37 -0.32 9.51
CA SER A 40 0.48 -1.40 9.95
C SER A 40 -0.01 -2.33 8.82
N ILE A 41 0.13 -1.94 7.55
CA ILE A 41 -0.32 -2.72 6.39
C ILE A 41 0.82 -3.35 5.59
N CYS A 42 2.08 -3.09 5.96
CA CYS A 42 3.24 -3.67 5.28
C CYS A 42 3.14 -5.20 5.29
N GLY A 43 3.39 -5.82 4.15
CA GLY A 43 3.38 -7.26 3.96
C GLY A 43 2.00 -7.88 3.82
N THR A 44 0.93 -7.09 3.67
CA THR A 44 -0.45 -7.59 3.67
C THR A 44 -1.23 -7.23 2.40
N ASP A 45 -2.37 -7.90 2.20
CA ASP A 45 -3.45 -7.36 1.37
C ASP A 45 -4.25 -6.34 2.19
N ALA A 46 -4.02 -5.07 1.88
CA ALA A 46 -4.59 -3.92 2.56
C ALA A 46 -5.89 -3.43 1.90
N THR A 47 -6.48 -4.18 0.96
CA THR A 47 -7.64 -3.73 0.18
C THR A 47 -8.80 -3.30 1.07
N SER A 48 -9.20 -4.12 2.05
CA SER A 48 -10.30 -3.79 2.96
C SER A 48 -9.99 -2.60 3.87
N VAL A 49 -8.74 -2.47 4.32
CA VAL A 49 -8.29 -1.33 5.15
C VAL A 49 -8.35 -0.04 4.35
N PHE A 50 -7.82 -0.06 3.12
CA PHE A 50 -7.84 1.07 2.21
C PHE A 50 -9.27 1.49 1.88
N GLN A 51 -10.13 0.54 1.49
CA GLN A 51 -11.54 0.81 1.17
C GLN A 51 -12.31 1.36 2.38
N GLY A 52 -12.09 0.83 3.58
CA GLY A 52 -12.76 1.30 4.79
C GLY A 52 -12.37 2.73 5.20
N LYS A 53 -11.17 3.19 4.84
CA LYS A 53 -10.69 4.56 5.16
C LYS A 53 -10.90 5.57 4.04
N HIS A 54 -10.81 5.12 2.79
CA HIS A 54 -10.79 5.97 1.60
C HIS A 54 -11.93 5.70 0.62
N GLY A 55 -12.86 4.81 0.95
CA GLY A 55 -14.05 4.55 0.15
C GLY A 55 -14.81 5.85 -0.14
N GLY A 56 -15.12 6.08 -1.42
CA GLY A 56 -15.81 7.29 -1.87
C GLY A 56 -14.93 8.52 -2.09
N GLN A 57 -13.62 8.45 -1.82
CA GLN A 57 -12.68 9.51 -2.14
C GLN A 57 -12.08 9.29 -3.54
N SER A 58 -12.04 10.32 -4.37
CA SER A 58 -11.50 10.23 -5.74
C SER A 58 -9.97 10.29 -5.80
N GLY A 59 -9.31 10.84 -4.78
CA GLY A 59 -7.88 11.15 -4.78
C GLY A 59 -6.92 10.06 -4.27
N PRO A 60 -7.22 9.31 -3.19
CA PRO A 60 -6.23 8.44 -2.52
C PRO A 60 -5.60 7.39 -3.42
N ALA A 61 -6.36 6.79 -4.34
CA ALA A 61 -5.85 5.80 -5.27
C ALA A 61 -4.83 6.41 -6.25
N SER A 62 -5.06 7.64 -6.72
CA SER A 62 -4.16 8.34 -7.64
C SER A 62 -2.79 8.62 -7.02
N SER A 63 -2.74 8.89 -5.71
CA SER A 63 -1.48 9.07 -4.97
C SER A 63 -0.60 7.82 -4.97
N LEU A 64 -1.16 6.64 -5.19
CA LEU A 64 -0.43 5.37 -5.18
C LEU A 64 0.24 5.02 -6.52
N SER A 65 -0.13 5.71 -7.61
CA SER A 65 0.34 5.41 -8.97
C SER A 65 1.87 5.39 -9.11
N ALA A 66 2.57 6.29 -8.42
CA ALA A 66 4.04 6.39 -8.44
C ALA A 66 4.76 5.24 -7.71
N TYR A 67 4.02 4.41 -6.96
CA TYR A 67 4.55 3.33 -6.14
C TYR A 67 4.18 1.94 -6.69
N LEU A 68 3.50 1.88 -7.84
CA LEU A 68 2.99 0.63 -8.41
C LEU A 68 4.13 -0.30 -8.85
N LEU A 69 4.11 -1.53 -8.36
CA LEU A 69 5.02 -2.60 -8.76
C LEU A 69 4.42 -3.50 -9.86
N GLY A 70 3.09 -3.59 -9.92
CA GLY A 70 2.36 -4.39 -10.91
C GLY A 70 1.19 -5.17 -10.30
N ASP A 71 0.61 -6.06 -11.09
CA ASP A 71 -0.50 -6.92 -10.67
C ASP A 71 -0.02 -8.09 -9.80
N VAL A 72 -0.84 -8.48 -8.82
CA VAL A 72 -0.60 -9.64 -7.97
C VAL A 72 -1.14 -10.88 -8.70
N GLY A 73 -0.26 -11.83 -9.03
CA GLY A 73 -0.67 -13.14 -9.56
C GLY A 73 -0.28 -13.45 -11.01
N SER A 74 0.61 -12.67 -11.63
CA SER A 74 1.35 -13.10 -12.84
C SER A 74 2.53 -14.02 -12.50
#